data_AF-A0A957ZIX4-F1
#
_entry.id   AF-A0A957ZIX4-F1
#
_cell.length_a   1.000
_cell.length_b   1.000
_cell.length_c   1.000
_cell.angle_alpha   90.00
_cell.angle_beta   90.00
_cell.angle_gamma   90.00
#
_symmetry.space_group_name_H-M   'P 1'
#
loop_
_entity.id
_entity.type
_entity.pdbx_description
1 polymer ?
#
loop_
_entity_poly.entity_id
_entity_poly.type
_entity_poly.pdbx_seq_one_letter_code
_entity_poly.pdbx_strand_id
1 'polypeptide(L)'
;EFGVTVRTKRAQSTLLGIILAAILVFELSAIFIVRAEAGSAGANIQSASDALWWGVVTMATVGYGDRYPVTTNGRLIGVATMIVGVALFSAITSFLSDWFRRPRATTPPLHQADDSGPDKSPDQIIADIRSALDERAHAEQNALDELRARLDELERKLDARS
;
A
#
# COMPACT_ATOMS: atom_id res chain seq x y z
N GLU A 1 17.55 -7.16 -18.94
CA GLU A 1 16.76 -7.50 -17.74
C GLU A 1 16.90 -6.54 -16.55
N PHE A 2 18.06 -5.89 -16.32
CA PHE A 2 18.24 -4.92 -15.22
C PHE A 2 17.35 -3.65 -15.26
N GLY A 3 16.78 -3.30 -16.41
CA GLY A 3 15.98 -2.07 -16.57
C GLY A 3 14.52 -2.18 -16.10
N VAL A 4 13.94 -3.39 -16.11
CA VAL A 4 12.51 -3.59 -15.78
C VAL A 4 12.30 -3.74 -14.28
N THR A 5 13.21 -4.42 -13.58
CA THR A 5 13.18 -4.59 -12.11
C THR A 5 13.30 -3.27 -11.36
N VAL A 6 13.99 -2.28 -11.94
CA VAL A 6 14.14 -0.95 -11.34
C VAL A 6 12.83 -0.15 -11.43
N ARG A 7 12.03 -0.36 -12.48
CA ARG A 7 10.83 0.44 -12.75
C ARG A 7 9.64 0.07 -11.86
N THR A 8 9.52 -1.20 -11.47
CA THR A 8 8.51 -1.67 -10.51
C THR A 8 8.90 -1.43 -9.06
N LYS A 9 10.20 -1.42 -8.72
CA LYS A 9 10.66 -1.08 -7.35
C LYS A 9 10.60 0.43 -7.05
N ARG A 10 10.81 1.30 -8.04
CA ARG A 10 10.83 2.77 -7.84
C ARG A 10 9.52 3.33 -7.31
N ALA A 11 8.37 2.89 -7.82
CA ALA A 11 7.07 3.40 -7.37
C ALA A 11 6.83 3.15 -5.88
N GLN A 12 7.15 1.93 -5.41
CA GLN A 12 7.03 1.56 -4.00
C GLN A 12 8.07 2.29 -3.13
N SER A 13 9.28 2.51 -3.64
CA SER A 13 10.31 3.31 -2.95
C SER A 13 9.96 4.80 -2.85
N THR A 14 9.30 5.39 -3.85
CA THR A 14 8.89 6.80 -3.81
C THR A 14 7.82 7.06 -2.75
N LEU A 15 6.81 6.19 -2.63
CA LEU A 15 5.79 6.30 -1.59
C LEU A 15 6.40 6.20 -0.19
N LEU A 16 7.25 5.21 0.04
CA LEU A 16 7.98 5.06 1.31
C LEU A 16 8.87 6.26 1.60
N GLY A 17 9.55 6.80 0.58
CA GLY A 17 10.36 8.01 0.70
C GLY A 17 9.55 9.24 1.11
N ILE A 18 8.35 9.44 0.55
CA ILE A 18 7.46 10.55 0.92
C ILE A 18 6.95 10.39 2.35
N ILE A 19 6.57 9.18 2.76
CA ILE A 19 6.12 8.92 4.14
C ILE A 19 7.25 9.15 5.14
N LEU A 20 8.45 8.64 4.85
CA LEU A 20 9.63 8.87 5.71
C LEU A 20 10.00 10.35 5.78
N ALA A 21 9.97 11.07 4.66
CA ALA A 21 10.19 12.51 4.64
C ALA A 21 9.12 13.25 5.45
N ALA A 22 7.85 12.83 5.39
CA ALA A 22 6.77 13.40 6.18
C ALA A 22 6.99 13.23 7.68
N ILE A 23 7.35 12.03 8.14
CA ILE A 23 7.66 11.77 9.55
C ILE A 23 8.85 12.62 10.01
N LEU A 24 9.93 12.60 9.23
CA LEU A 24 11.15 13.35 9.57
C LEU A 24 10.89 14.86 9.63
N VAL A 25 10.18 15.41 8.64
CA VAL A 25 9.84 16.83 8.65
C VAL A 25 8.89 17.18 9.78
N PHE A 26 7.94 16.30 10.13
CA PHE A 26 7.05 16.52 11.27
C PHE A 26 7.80 16.59 12.60
N GLU A 27 8.69 15.63 12.88
CA GLU A 27 9.48 15.60 14.10
C GLU A 27 10.43 16.80 14.20
N LEU A 28 11.15 17.10 13.13
CA LEU A 28 12.04 18.26 13.09
C LEU A 28 11.24 19.56 13.25
N SER A 29 10.11 19.71 12.55
CA SER A 29 9.27 20.90 12.67
C SER A 29 8.79 21.08 14.12
N ALA A 30 8.33 20.02 14.78
CA ALA A 30 7.87 20.09 16.17
C ALA A 30 8.98 20.53 17.14
N ILE A 31 10.22 20.08 16.93
CA ILE A 31 11.37 20.45 17.78
C ILE A 31 11.87 21.88 17.48
N PHE A 32 11.98 22.24 16.21
CA PHE A 32 12.53 23.52 15.79
C PHE A 32 11.55 24.67 16.00
N ILE A 33 10.24 24.45 15.84
CA ILE A 33 9.23 25.52 15.95
C ILE A 33 9.17 26.07 17.38
N VAL A 34 9.24 25.21 18.41
CA VAL A 34 9.22 25.67 19.81
C VAL A 34 10.45 26.52 20.12
N ARG A 35 11.62 26.15 19.56
CA ARG A 35 12.84 26.95 19.71
C ARG A 35 12.80 28.25 18.91
N ALA A 36 12.25 28.22 17.71
CA ALA A 36 12.15 29.39 16.84
C ALA A 36 11.17 30.43 17.41
N GLU A 37 10.11 29.97 18.06
CA GLU A 37 9.08 30.82 18.66
C GLU A 37 9.39 31.22 20.12
N ALA A 38 10.39 30.60 20.76
CA ALA A 38 10.79 30.90 22.13
C ALA A 38 11.23 32.37 22.27
N GLY A 39 10.57 33.11 23.17
CA GLY A 39 10.91 34.51 23.49
C GLY A 39 10.31 35.56 22.55
N SER A 40 9.48 35.17 21.59
CA SER A 40 8.76 36.12 20.73
C SER A 40 7.50 36.68 21.42
N ALA A 41 7.33 38.00 21.38
CA ALA A 41 6.12 38.66 21.84
C ALA A 41 4.96 38.30 20.90
N GLY A 42 4.01 37.49 21.38
CA GLY A 42 2.88 36.99 20.59
C GLY A 42 3.01 35.55 20.11
N ALA A 43 4.05 34.81 20.52
CA ALA A 43 4.15 33.38 20.25
C ALA A 43 3.01 32.60 20.91
N ASN A 44 2.24 31.87 20.09
CA ASN A 44 1.16 30.99 20.54
C ASN A 44 1.58 29.51 20.63
N ILE A 45 2.77 29.16 20.13
CA ILE A 45 3.37 27.83 20.25
C ILE A 45 4.42 27.87 21.38
N GLN A 46 4.05 27.42 22.58
CA GLN A 46 4.90 27.56 23.77
C GLN A 46 5.38 26.22 24.33
N SER A 47 4.69 25.12 24.01
CA SER A 47 5.01 23.78 24.48
C SER A 47 5.18 22.78 23.34
N ALA A 48 5.79 21.62 23.63
CA ALA A 48 5.89 20.53 22.67
C ALA A 48 4.51 20.02 22.22
N SER A 49 3.52 19.99 23.11
CA SER A 49 2.14 19.62 22.76
C SER A 49 1.52 20.60 21.77
N ASP A 50 1.79 21.91 21.91
CA ASP A 50 1.29 22.93 20.99
C ASP A 50 1.88 22.75 19.58
N ALA A 51 3.18 22.42 19.53
CA ALA A 51 3.89 22.18 18.29
C ALA A 51 3.42 20.90 17.58
N LEU A 52 3.18 19.83 18.33
CA LEU A 52 2.61 18.59 17.78
C LEU A 52 1.20 18.82 17.22
N TRP A 53 0.34 19.53 17.97
CA TRP A 53 -0.99 19.89 17.51
C TRP A 53 -0.95 20.72 16.22
N TRP A 54 -0.17 21.81 16.22
CA TRP A 54 0.03 22.65 15.05
C TRP A 54 0.57 21.85 13.86
N GLY A 55 1.56 20.98 14.09
CA GLY A 55 2.17 20.16 13.05
C GLY A 55 1.17 19.20 12.40
N VAL A 56 0.33 18.52 13.19
CA VAL A 56 -0.71 17.61 12.66
C VAL A 56 -1.73 18.40 11.85
N VAL A 57 -2.25 19.50 12.40
CA VAL A 57 -3.26 20.36 11.75
C VAL A 57 -2.73 20.97 10.45
N THR A 58 -1.47 21.37 10.42
CA THR A 58 -0.83 21.98 9.24
C THR A 58 -0.51 20.95 8.17
N MET A 59 0.05 19.80 8.56
CA MET A 59 0.42 18.73 7.63
C MET A 59 -0.82 18.05 7.03
N ALA A 60 -1.90 17.94 7.81
CA ALA A 60 -3.21 17.52 7.32
C ALA A 60 -3.94 18.61 6.51
N THR A 61 -3.33 19.79 6.33
CA THR A 61 -3.89 20.93 5.59
C THR A 61 -5.21 21.49 6.15
N VAL A 62 -5.54 21.19 7.41
CA VAL A 62 -6.75 21.69 8.08
C VAL A 62 -6.60 23.17 8.44
N GLY A 63 -5.49 23.53 9.09
CA GLY A 63 -5.13 24.93 9.37
C GLY A 63 -6.15 25.72 10.19
N TYR A 64 -6.53 25.24 11.38
CA TYR A 64 -7.48 25.95 12.27
C TYR A 64 -7.08 27.40 12.57
N GLY A 65 -5.77 27.70 12.59
CA GLY A 65 -5.24 29.04 12.83
C GLY A 65 -5.21 29.44 14.31
N ASP A 66 -5.55 28.54 15.22
CA ASP A 66 -5.39 28.69 16.67
C ASP A 66 -3.92 28.73 17.09
N ARG A 67 -3.07 28.00 16.35
CA ARG A 67 -1.62 27.96 16.52
C ARG A 67 -0.93 28.21 15.19
N TYR A 68 0.09 29.06 15.20
CA TYR A 68 0.85 29.42 14.00
C TYR A 68 2.16 30.12 14.39
N PRO A 69 3.24 29.90 13.61
CA PRO A 69 4.49 30.61 13.83
C PRO A 69 4.36 32.10 13.53
N VAL A 70 4.82 32.94 14.46
CA VAL A 70 4.87 34.39 14.27
C VAL A 70 6.24 34.86 13.83
N THR A 71 7.30 34.10 14.13
CA THR A 71 8.68 34.46 13.79
C THR A 71 9.03 34.13 12.34
N THR A 72 9.98 34.87 11.75
CA THR A 72 10.46 34.62 10.39
C THR A 72 11.00 33.20 10.22
N ASN A 73 11.77 32.71 11.20
CA ASN A 73 12.32 31.35 11.18
C ASN A 73 11.23 30.29 11.32
N GLY A 74 10.26 30.52 12.21
CA GLY A 74 9.10 29.65 12.38
C GLY A 74 8.26 29.55 11.10
N ARG A 75 8.08 30.66 10.39
CA ARG A 75 7.36 30.67 9.10
C ARG A 75 8.09 29.88 8.02
N LEU A 76 9.42 29.94 7.96
CA LEU A 76 10.20 29.15 7.01
C LEU A 76 10.05 27.64 7.27
N ILE A 77 10.05 27.24 8.54
CA ILE A 77 9.74 25.87 8.96
C ILE A 77 8.31 25.50 8.51
N GLY A 78 7.33 26.38 8.77
CA GLY A 78 5.94 26.18 8.36
C GLY A 78 5.77 25.97 6.86
N VAL A 79 6.48 26.74 6.01
CA VAL A 79 6.46 26.55 4.55
C VAL A 79 6.96 25.16 4.16
N ALA A 80 8.05 24.69 4.77
CA ALA A 80 8.56 23.34 4.52
C ALA A 80 7.54 22.27 4.95
N THR A 81 6.91 22.42 6.12
CA THR A 81 5.85 21.52 6.60
C THR A 81 4.66 21.47 5.64
N MET A 82 4.23 22.62 5.10
CA MET A 82 3.12 22.70 4.14
C MET A 82 3.42 21.94 2.84
N ILE A 83 4.61 22.13 2.26
CA ILE A 83 5.03 21.45 1.01
C ILE A 83 4.96 19.92 1.19
N VAL A 84 5.44 19.44 2.34
CA VAL A 84 5.45 18.01 2.65
C VAL A 84 4.03 17.47 2.90
N GLY A 85 3.16 18.23 3.57
CA GLY A 85 1.75 17.88 3.72
C GLY A 85 1.06 17.66 2.38
N VAL A 86 1.23 18.60 1.43
CA VAL A 86 0.68 18.47 0.06
C VAL A 86 1.25 17.27 -0.69
N ALA A 87 2.56 17.00 -0.55
CA ALA A 87 3.19 15.84 -1.16
C ALA A 87 2.60 14.52 -0.61
N LEU A 88 2.29 14.47 0.68
CA LEU A 88 1.67 13.31 1.32
C LEU A 88 0.26 13.04 0.76
N PHE A 89 -0.60 14.08 0.63
CA PHE A 89 -1.92 13.93 0.02
C PHE A 89 -1.85 13.45 -1.44
N SER A 90 -0.90 13.99 -2.21
CA SER A 90 -0.66 13.55 -3.58
C SER A 90 -0.27 12.06 -3.64
N ALA A 91 0.59 11.61 -2.72
CA ALA A 91 1.02 10.21 -2.65
C ALA A 91 -0.13 9.26 -2.29
N ILE A 92 -0.97 9.64 -1.32
CA ILE A 92 -2.17 8.86 -0.94
C ILE A 92 -3.13 8.74 -2.14
N THR A 93 -3.36 9.84 -2.85
CA THR A 93 -4.23 9.85 -4.04
C THR A 93 -3.69 8.93 -5.13
N SER A 94 -2.37 8.97 -5.38
CA SER A 94 -1.72 8.07 -6.34
C SER A 94 -1.88 6.60 -5.93
N PHE A 95 -1.68 6.27 -4.65
CA PHE A 95 -1.83 4.91 -4.14
C PHE A 95 -3.27 4.40 -4.30
N LEU A 96 -4.27 5.25 -4.05
CA LEU A 96 -5.67 4.89 -4.22
C LEU A 96 -6.03 4.68 -5.70
N SER A 97 -5.52 5.52 -6.61
CA SER A 97 -5.68 5.34 -8.05
C SER A 97 -5.10 4.00 -8.52
N ASP A 98 -3.93 3.62 -8.02
CA ASP A 98 -3.31 2.33 -8.35
C ASP A 98 -4.13 1.16 -7.82
N TRP A 99 -4.75 1.30 -6.65
CA TRP A 99 -5.68 0.30 -6.11
C TRP A 99 -6.91 0.12 -7.01
N PHE A 100 -7.54 1.21 -7.45
CA PHE A 100 -8.69 1.15 -8.35
C PHE A 100 -8.37 0.54 -9.71
N ARG A 101 -7.13 0.71 -10.17
CA ARG A 101 -6.68 0.14 -11.45
C ARG A 101 -6.39 -1.36 -11.37
N ARG A 102 -6.27 -1.95 -10.18
CA ARG A 102 -6.09 -3.41 -10.05
C ARG A 102 -7.29 -4.10 -10.69
N PRO A 103 -7.08 -4.91 -11.75
CA PRO A 103 -8.16 -5.68 -12.32
C PRO A 103 -8.77 -6.50 -11.20
N ARG A 104 -10.07 -6.30 -10.92
CA ARG A 104 -10.82 -7.32 -10.18
C ARG A 104 -10.58 -8.60 -10.95
N ALA A 105 -10.04 -9.62 -10.28
CA ALA A 105 -9.77 -10.92 -10.90
C ALA A 105 -10.95 -11.22 -11.81
N THR A 106 -10.72 -11.08 -13.11
CA THR A 106 -11.71 -11.41 -14.11
C THR A 106 -12.00 -12.85 -13.76
N THR A 107 -13.24 -13.15 -13.37
CA THR A 107 -13.74 -14.52 -13.34
C THR A 107 -13.04 -15.23 -14.50
N PRO A 108 -12.23 -16.29 -14.25
CA PRO A 108 -11.49 -16.97 -15.31
C PRO A 108 -12.47 -17.07 -16.46
N PRO A 109 -12.16 -16.53 -17.65
CA PRO A 109 -13.12 -16.41 -18.72
C PRO A 109 -13.82 -17.75 -18.74
N LEU A 110 -15.09 -17.76 -18.28
CA LEU A 110 -15.92 -18.95 -18.41
C LEU A 110 -15.83 -19.16 -19.88
N HIS A 111 -15.07 -20.21 -20.24
CA HIS A 111 -14.56 -20.54 -21.56
C HIS A 111 -15.23 -19.63 -22.56
N GLN A 112 -14.51 -18.60 -23.06
CA GLN A 112 -15.01 -17.66 -24.07
C GLN A 112 -15.99 -18.48 -24.89
N ALA A 113 -17.29 -18.25 -24.62
CA ALA A 113 -18.32 -19.07 -25.21
C ALA A 113 -18.20 -18.63 -26.64
N ASP A 114 -17.41 -19.43 -27.34
CA ASP A 114 -16.99 -19.23 -28.70
C ASP A 114 -18.20 -18.68 -29.40
N ASP A 115 -18.11 -17.42 -29.84
CA ASP A 115 -19.18 -16.70 -30.51
C ASP A 115 -19.36 -17.26 -31.95
N SER A 116 -18.83 -18.46 -32.22
CA SER A 116 -19.57 -19.49 -32.92
C SER A 116 -21.01 -19.48 -32.39
N GLY A 117 -21.92 -18.97 -33.21
CA GLY A 117 -23.36 -19.04 -32.95
C GLY A 117 -23.83 -20.47 -32.60
N PRO A 118 -25.14 -20.69 -32.41
CA PRO A 118 -25.73 -21.86 -31.76
C PRO A 118 -25.58 -23.18 -32.55
N ASP A 119 -24.35 -23.65 -32.74
CA ASP A 119 -23.93 -24.80 -33.55
C ASP A 119 -22.87 -25.66 -32.84
N LYS A 120 -22.71 -25.50 -31.52
CA LYS A 120 -22.04 -26.53 -30.73
C LYS A 120 -22.99 -27.71 -30.60
N SER A 121 -22.72 -28.77 -31.38
CA SER A 121 -23.43 -30.05 -31.24
C SER A 121 -23.39 -30.49 -29.77
N PRO A 122 -24.46 -31.08 -29.21
CA PRO A 122 -24.51 -31.58 -27.83
C PRO A 122 -23.27 -32.39 -27.42
N ASP A 123 -22.64 -33.10 -28.36
CA ASP A 123 -21.43 -33.89 -28.13
C ASP A 123 -20.21 -33.03 -27.77
N GLN A 124 -20.08 -31.83 -28.33
CA GLN A 124 -18.99 -30.89 -28.00
C GLN A 124 -19.16 -30.31 -26.60
N ILE A 125 -20.40 -30.00 -26.20
CA ILE A 125 -20.71 -29.52 -24.84
C ILE A 125 -20.39 -30.62 -23.81
N ILE A 126 -20.76 -31.87 -24.12
CA ILE A 126 -20.45 -33.02 -23.26
C ILE A 126 -18.94 -33.25 -23.19
N ALA A 127 -18.20 -33.08 -24.29
CA ALA A 127 -16.75 -33.22 -24.33
C ALA A 127 -16.04 -32.15 -23.46
N ASP A 128 -16.48 -30.89 -23.54
CA ASP A 128 -15.95 -29.79 -22.72
C ASP A 128 -16.24 -29.99 -21.23
N ILE A 129 -17.42 -30.49 -20.87
CA ILE A 129 -17.75 -30.80 -19.47
C ILE A 129 -16.89 -31.96 -18.95
N ARG A 130 -16.67 -33.00 -19.76
CA ARG A 130 -15.83 -34.14 -19.38
C ARG A 130 -14.37 -33.72 -19.19
N SER A 131 -13.81 -32.93 -20.11
CA SER A 131 -12.43 -32.46 -19.98
C SER A 131 -12.24 -31.58 -18.74
N ALA A 132 -13.20 -30.71 -18.43
CA ALA A 132 -13.17 -29.88 -17.23
C ALA A 132 -13.33 -30.69 -15.92
N LEU A 133 -14.07 -31.81 -15.95
CA LEU A 133 -14.18 -32.72 -14.81
C LEU A 133 -12.91 -33.53 -14.60
N ASP A 134 -12.29 -34.02 -15.67
CA ASP A 134 -11.03 -34.77 -15.62
C ASP A 134 -9.88 -33.88 -15.10
N GLU A 135 -9.82 -32.61 -15.53
CA GLU A 135 -8.82 -31.65 -15.04
C GLU A 135 -8.94 -31.42 -13.52
N ARG A 136 -10.17 -31.31 -13.01
CA ARG A 136 -10.41 -31.15 -11.56
C ARG A 136 -10.06 -32.42 -10.78
N ALA A 137 -10.41 -33.59 -11.30
CA ALA A 137 -10.10 -34.87 -10.67
C ALA A 137 -8.58 -35.07 -10.55
N HIS A 138 -7.82 -34.71 -11.58
CA HIS A 138 -6.35 -34.76 -11.54
C HIS A 138 -5.74 -33.75 -10.56
N ALA A 139 -6.27 -32.52 -10.51
CA ALA A 139 -5.81 -31.51 -9.55
C ALA A 139 -6.04 -31.95 -8.09
N GLU A 140 -7.18 -32.58 -7.80
CA GLU A 140 -7.49 -33.10 -6.47
C GLU A 140 -6.56 -34.26 -6.09
N GLN A 141 -6.31 -35.20 -7.01
CA GLN A 141 -5.38 -36.30 -6.77
C GLN A 141 -3.95 -35.81 -6.50
N ASN A 142 -3.45 -34.87 -7.30
CA ASN A 142 -2.11 -34.30 -7.11
C ASN A 142 -1.99 -33.59 -5.76
N ALA A 143 -3.04 -32.90 -5.31
CA ALA A 143 -3.06 -32.25 -4.00
C ALA A 143 -3.06 -33.26 -2.84
N LEU A 144 -3.77 -34.39 -2.98
CA LEU A 144 -3.78 -35.47 -1.98
C LEU A 144 -2.43 -36.18 -1.88
N ASP A 145 -1.77 -36.41 -3.02
CA ASP A 145 -0.45 -37.06 -3.04
C ASP A 145 0.62 -36.17 -2.42
N GLU A 146 0.59 -34.85 -2.68
CA GLU A 146 1.45 -33.87 -2.02
C GLU A 146 1.21 -33.84 -0.50
N LEU A 147 -0.05 -33.92 -0.05
CA LEU A 147 -0.37 -33.94 1.37
C LEU A 147 0.14 -35.21 2.06
N ARG A 148 -0.01 -36.38 1.42
CA ARG A 148 0.55 -37.65 1.91
C ARG A 148 2.07 -37.59 2.02
N ALA A 149 2.75 -37.10 0.98
CA ALA A 149 4.21 -36.94 1.00
C ALA A 149 4.68 -36.03 2.15
N ARG A 150 3.94 -34.95 2.45
CA ARG A 150 4.23 -34.09 3.60
C ARG A 150 3.99 -34.76 4.94
N LEU A 151 2.95 -35.59 5.05
CA LEU A 151 2.66 -36.34 6.28
C LEU A 151 3.75 -37.38 6.55
N ASP A 152 4.16 -38.14 5.54
CA ASP A 152 5.23 -39.13 5.65
C ASP A 152 6.56 -38.48 6.08
N GLU A 153 6.87 -37.30 5.55
CA GLU A 153 8.06 -36.54 5.92
C GLU A 153 7.99 -36.01 7.37
N LEU A 154 6.80 -35.67 7.87
CA LEU A 154 6.61 -35.25 9.26
C LEU A 154 6.71 -36.43 10.23
N GLU A 155 6.14 -37.58 9.88
CA GLU A 155 6.24 -38.82 10.66
C GLU A 155 7.71 -39.26 10.79
N ARG A 156 8.44 -39.26 9.67
CA ARG A 156 9.89 -39.54 9.66
C ARG A 156 10.71 -38.59 10.54
N LYS A 157 10.34 -37.30 10.57
CA LYS A 157 10.99 -36.29 11.44
C LYS A 157 10.66 -36.47 12.90
N LEU A 158 9.47 -36.98 13.23
CA LEU A 158 9.05 -37.27 14.59
C LEU A 158 9.80 -38.49 15.12
N ASP A 159 9.87 -39.57 14.33
CA ASP A 159 10.57 -40.82 14.67
C ASP A 159 12.08 -40.63 14.81
N ALA A 160 12.69 -39.76 14.00
CA ALA A 160 14.12 -39.44 14.11
C ALA A 160 14.47 -38.60 15.36
N ARG A 161 13.46 -38.08 16.07
CA ARG A 161 13.63 -37.21 17.25
C ARG A 161 13.26 -37.90 18.56
N SER A 162 12.57 -39.05 18.52
CA SER A 162 12.26 -39.93 19.66
C SER A 162 13.35 -40.97 19.88
#